data_AF-A0A376RFE4-F1
#
_entry.id   AF-A0A376RFE4-F1
#
_cell.length_a   1.000
_cell.length_b   1.000
_cell.length_c   1.000
_cell.angle_alpha   90.00
_cell.angle_beta   90.00
_cell.angle_gamma   90.00
#
_symmetry.space_group_name_H-M   'P 1'
#
loop_
_entity.id
_entity.type
_entity.pdbx_description
1 polymer ?
#
loop_
_entity_poly.entity_id
_entity_poly.type
_entity_poly.pdbx_seq_one_letter_code
_entity_poly.pdbx_strand_id
1 'polypeptide(L)'
;MSTITLLCIALAGVIMLLLLVIKAKVQPFVALLLVSLLVALAAGIPAGEVGKVMIAGMGGVLGSVTIIIGLGAMLGRMIEHSGGAESLANYFSRKLGDKRTIAALTLAAFFLGIPVFFDVGFIILAPIIYGFAKVAKISPLKFGLPVAGIMLTVHVAVPPHPGPVAAAGLLHADIGWLTIIGIAISIPVGIVGYFAAKIINKHQYAMSVEVLEQMQLAPASEEGATKLSDKINPPGVALVTSLIVILSRLSWRVRFPQH
;
A
#
# COMPACT_ATOMS: atom_id res chain seq x y z
N MET A 1 18.90 -29.46 -17.38
CA MET A 1 17.51 -29.41 -17.88
C MET A 1 17.42 -28.32 -18.96
N SER A 2 16.49 -28.42 -19.92
CA SER A 2 16.29 -27.36 -20.91
C SER A 2 15.67 -26.11 -20.26
N THR A 3 16.00 -24.93 -20.77
CA THR A 3 15.42 -23.64 -20.35
C THR A 3 13.89 -23.65 -20.43
N ILE A 4 13.35 -24.29 -21.47
CA ILE A 4 11.90 -24.45 -21.66
C ILE A 4 11.30 -25.24 -20.50
N THR A 5 11.96 -26.31 -20.08
CA THR A 5 11.50 -27.14 -18.95
C THR A 5 11.48 -26.35 -17.65
N LEU A 6 12.51 -25.55 -17.36
CA LEU A 6 12.56 -24.70 -16.17
C LEU A 6 11.45 -23.63 -16.19
N LEU A 7 11.19 -23.02 -17.37
CA LEU A 7 10.12 -22.05 -17.52
C LEU A 7 8.74 -22.68 -17.31
N CYS A 8 8.52 -23.90 -17.82
CA CYS A 8 7.29 -24.66 -17.58
C CYS A 8 7.11 -24.99 -16.10
N ILE A 9 8.18 -25.42 -15.40
CA ILE A 9 8.13 -25.70 -13.96
C ILE A 9 7.80 -24.42 -13.18
N ALA A 10 8.43 -23.29 -13.51
CA ALA A 10 8.16 -22.02 -12.88
C ALA A 10 6.71 -21.57 -13.08
N LEU A 11 6.20 -21.65 -14.32
CA LEU A 11 4.81 -21.31 -14.64
C LEU A 11 3.82 -22.22 -13.90
N ALA A 12 4.08 -23.53 -13.88
CA ALA A 12 3.27 -24.49 -13.12
C ALA A 12 3.31 -24.19 -11.62
N GLY A 13 4.46 -23.80 -11.08
CA GLY A 13 4.61 -23.37 -9.68
C GLY A 13 3.75 -22.14 -9.36
N VAL A 14 3.75 -21.11 -10.22
CA VAL A 14 2.90 -19.92 -10.04
C VAL A 14 1.42 -20.29 -10.10
N ILE A 15 1.00 -21.10 -11.06
CA ILE A 15 -0.40 -21.56 -11.17
C ILE A 15 -0.79 -22.36 -9.91
N MET A 16 0.06 -23.27 -9.46
CA MET A 16 -0.18 -24.08 -8.27
C MET A 16 -0.29 -23.21 -7.01
N LEU A 17 0.58 -22.21 -6.86
CA LEU A 17 0.51 -21.23 -5.77
C LEU A 17 -0.82 -20.49 -5.77
N LEU A 18 -1.23 -19.96 -6.93
CA LEU A 18 -2.49 -19.24 -7.06
C LEU A 18 -3.69 -20.14 -6.75
N LEU A 19 -3.69 -21.40 -7.18
CA LEU A 19 -4.74 -22.36 -6.87
C LEU A 19 -4.80 -22.68 -5.36
N LEU A 20 -3.66 -22.85 -4.71
CA LEU A 20 -3.58 -23.09 -3.26
C LEU A 20 -4.16 -21.91 -2.47
N VAL A 21 -3.79 -20.68 -2.84
CA VAL A 21 -4.23 -19.47 -2.12
C VAL A 21 -5.69 -19.13 -2.44
N ILE A 22 -6.10 -19.16 -3.70
CA ILE A 22 -7.44 -18.69 -4.12
C ILE A 22 -8.50 -19.76 -3.89
N LYS A 23 -8.24 -21.01 -4.34
CA LYS A 23 -9.24 -22.09 -4.33
C LYS A 23 -9.19 -22.90 -3.03
N ALA A 24 -7.99 -23.34 -2.63
CA ALA A 24 -7.82 -24.12 -1.41
C ALA A 24 -7.73 -23.26 -0.14
N LYS A 25 -7.66 -21.92 -0.27
CA LYS A 25 -7.61 -20.95 0.83
C LYS A 25 -6.50 -21.24 1.84
N VAL A 26 -5.38 -21.81 1.37
CA VAL A 26 -4.20 -22.06 2.20
C VAL A 26 -3.53 -20.72 2.51
N GLN A 27 -3.07 -20.54 3.75
CA GLN A 27 -2.35 -19.33 4.14
C GLN A 27 -1.16 -19.08 3.19
N PRO A 28 -1.00 -17.85 2.64
CA PRO A 28 -0.01 -17.59 1.59
C PRO A 28 1.41 -18.02 1.93
N PHE A 29 1.82 -17.84 3.19
CA PHE A 29 3.14 -18.26 3.67
C PHE A 29 3.35 -19.79 3.56
N VAL A 30 2.36 -20.58 3.98
CA VAL A 30 2.39 -22.05 3.90
C VAL A 30 2.35 -22.51 2.45
N ALA A 31 1.50 -21.88 1.63
CA ALA A 31 1.41 -22.17 0.20
C ALA A 31 2.76 -21.91 -0.51
N LEU A 32 3.43 -20.80 -0.21
CA LEU A 32 4.75 -20.47 -0.76
C LEU A 32 5.81 -21.50 -0.38
N LEU A 33 5.84 -21.96 0.87
CA LEU A 33 6.76 -23.00 1.33
C LEU A 33 6.55 -24.32 0.60
N LEU A 34 5.30 -24.77 0.50
CA LEU A 34 4.96 -26.02 -0.18
C LEU A 34 5.29 -25.95 -1.67
N VAL A 35 4.93 -24.87 -2.35
CA VAL A 35 5.23 -24.69 -3.78
C VAL A 35 6.73 -24.59 -4.00
N SER A 36 7.47 -23.86 -3.15
CA SER A 36 8.92 -23.75 -3.25
C SER A 36 9.61 -25.11 -3.10
N LEU A 37 9.15 -25.96 -2.17
CA LEU A 37 9.63 -27.33 -2.01
C LEU A 37 9.38 -28.17 -3.27
N LEU A 38 8.16 -28.14 -3.81
CA LEU A 38 7.79 -28.92 -5.00
C LEU A 38 8.56 -28.45 -6.24
N VAL A 39 8.72 -27.13 -6.42
CA VAL A 39 9.50 -26.55 -7.51
C VAL A 39 10.97 -26.93 -7.40
N ALA A 40 11.56 -26.91 -6.19
CA ALA A 40 12.95 -27.32 -5.99
C ALA A 40 13.18 -28.79 -6.38
N LEU A 41 12.28 -29.69 -5.97
CA LEU A 41 12.34 -31.11 -6.34
C LEU A 41 12.14 -31.31 -7.85
N ALA A 42 11.16 -30.62 -8.45
CA ALA A 42 10.88 -30.69 -9.88
C ALA A 42 12.02 -30.13 -10.74
N ALA A 43 12.77 -29.14 -10.23
CA ALA A 43 13.96 -28.58 -10.87
C ALA A 43 15.21 -29.48 -10.73
N GLY A 44 15.11 -30.61 -10.02
CA GLY A 44 16.19 -31.58 -9.88
C GLY A 44 17.19 -31.26 -8.77
N ILE A 45 16.83 -30.42 -7.79
CA ILE A 45 17.68 -30.15 -6.63
C ILE A 45 17.70 -31.41 -5.73
N PRO A 46 18.88 -31.92 -5.31
CA PRO A 46 18.97 -33.07 -4.42
C PRO A 46 18.19 -32.84 -3.12
N ALA A 47 17.40 -33.82 -2.67
CA ALA A 47 16.51 -33.67 -1.51
C ALA A 47 17.24 -33.20 -0.23
N GLY A 48 18.49 -33.63 -0.02
CA GLY A 48 19.32 -33.20 1.11
C GLY A 48 19.74 -31.72 1.06
N GLU A 49 19.69 -31.08 -0.11
CA GLU A 49 20.06 -29.67 -0.30
C GLU A 49 18.85 -28.73 -0.35
N VAL A 50 17.64 -29.24 -0.59
CA VAL A 50 16.43 -28.43 -0.76
C VAL A 50 16.21 -27.50 0.44
N GLY A 51 16.33 -28.00 1.66
CA GLY A 51 16.17 -27.18 2.86
C GLY A 51 17.17 -26.02 2.93
N LYS A 52 18.44 -26.27 2.55
CA LYS A 52 19.49 -25.25 2.52
C LYS A 52 19.19 -24.18 1.46
N VAL A 53 18.74 -24.58 0.27
CA VAL A 53 18.38 -23.65 -0.81
C VAL A 53 17.16 -22.81 -0.42
N MET A 54 16.13 -23.42 0.18
CA MET A 54 14.94 -22.70 0.64
C MET A 54 15.28 -21.69 1.74
N ILE A 55 16.09 -22.07 2.74
CA ILE A 55 16.53 -21.18 3.82
C ILE A 55 17.39 -20.04 3.26
N ALA A 56 18.32 -20.34 2.34
CA ALA A 56 19.15 -19.32 1.71
C ALA A 56 18.33 -18.32 0.89
N GLY A 57 17.37 -18.80 0.10
CA GLY A 57 16.46 -17.95 -0.68
C GLY A 57 15.60 -17.05 0.21
N MET A 58 14.96 -17.63 1.24
CA MET A 58 14.18 -16.86 2.21
C MET A 58 15.05 -15.85 2.97
N GLY A 59 16.22 -16.27 3.44
CA GLY A 59 17.16 -15.43 4.19
C GLY A 59 17.68 -14.25 3.38
N GLY A 60 17.93 -14.43 2.08
CA GLY A 60 18.31 -13.33 1.19
C GLY A 60 17.21 -12.27 1.03
N VAL A 61 15.96 -12.72 0.86
CA VAL A 61 14.81 -11.81 0.78
C VAL A 61 14.58 -11.12 2.13
N LEU A 62 14.48 -11.87 3.23
CA LEU A 62 14.29 -11.27 4.55
C LEU A 62 15.44 -10.33 4.92
N GLY A 63 16.69 -10.70 4.68
CA GLY A 63 17.84 -9.86 4.98
C GLY A 63 17.85 -8.54 4.22
N SER A 64 17.44 -8.54 2.95
CA SER A 64 17.39 -7.31 2.14
C SER A 64 16.20 -6.41 2.47
N VAL A 65 15.12 -6.96 3.01
CA VAL A 65 13.82 -6.27 3.08
C VAL A 65 13.36 -5.96 4.53
N THR A 66 13.83 -6.71 5.53
CA THR A 66 13.29 -6.67 6.91
C THR A 66 13.37 -5.29 7.55
N ILE A 67 14.50 -4.58 7.42
CA ILE A 67 14.65 -3.25 8.03
C ILE A 67 13.67 -2.26 7.41
N ILE A 68 13.52 -2.29 6.08
CA ILE A 68 12.67 -1.36 5.34
C ILE A 68 11.19 -1.61 5.66
N ILE A 69 10.75 -2.87 5.66
CA ILE A 69 9.38 -3.23 6.04
C ILE A 69 9.13 -2.91 7.51
N GLY A 70 10.05 -3.26 8.41
CA GLY A 70 9.90 -3.04 9.85
C GLY A 70 9.75 -1.56 10.20
N LEU A 71 10.65 -0.71 9.70
CA LEU A 71 10.57 0.74 9.90
C LEU A 71 9.36 1.35 9.21
N GLY A 72 9.01 0.88 8.00
CA GLY A 72 7.81 1.32 7.28
C GLY A 72 6.53 1.02 8.04
N ALA A 73 6.40 -0.21 8.58
CA ALA A 73 5.26 -0.61 9.39
C ALA A 73 5.17 0.19 10.70
N MET A 74 6.31 0.43 11.37
CA MET A 74 6.36 1.30 12.56
C MET A 74 5.92 2.73 12.24
N LEU A 75 6.42 3.31 11.15
CA LEU A 75 6.01 4.66 10.73
C LEU A 75 4.56 4.75 10.33
N GLY A 76 4.06 3.77 9.56
CA GLY A 76 2.65 3.70 9.19
C GLY A 76 1.76 3.67 10.43
N ARG A 77 2.11 2.83 11.43
CA ARG A 77 1.40 2.79 12.71
C ARG A 77 1.50 4.08 13.51
N MET A 78 2.66 4.76 13.52
CA MET A 78 2.78 6.04 14.18
C MET A 78 1.92 7.12 13.50
N ILE A 79 1.86 7.17 12.17
CA ILE A 79 1.01 8.11 11.43
C ILE A 79 -0.47 7.83 11.70
N GLU A 80 -0.88 6.56 11.70
CA GLU A 80 -2.23 6.11 12.04
C GLU A 80 -2.62 6.52 13.47
N HIS A 81 -1.82 6.13 14.46
CA HIS A 81 -2.16 6.33 15.87
C HIS A 81 -2.04 7.80 16.31
N SER A 82 -1.26 8.61 15.59
CA SER A 82 -1.06 10.01 15.94
C SER A 82 -2.09 10.96 15.30
N GLY A 83 -3.02 10.48 14.47
CA GLY A 83 -3.94 11.37 13.75
C GLY A 83 -3.28 12.09 12.56
N GLY A 84 -2.14 11.57 12.08
CA GLY A 84 -1.40 12.17 10.97
C GLY A 84 -2.16 12.10 9.64
N ALA A 85 -3.03 11.09 9.46
CA ALA A 85 -3.89 10.97 8.28
C ALA A 85 -4.93 12.11 8.22
N GLU A 86 -5.56 12.43 9.34
CA GLU A 86 -6.49 13.55 9.50
C GLU A 86 -5.78 14.89 9.27
N SER A 87 -4.59 15.06 9.83
CA SER A 87 -3.74 16.25 9.63
C SER A 87 -3.44 16.48 8.14
N LEU A 88 -3.05 15.42 7.40
CA LEU A 88 -2.81 15.49 5.96
C LEU A 88 -4.08 15.85 5.17
N ALA A 89 -5.20 15.19 5.47
CA ALA A 89 -6.48 15.45 4.80
C ALA A 89 -6.93 16.91 5.00
N ASN A 90 -6.86 17.41 6.23
CA ASN A 90 -7.21 18.78 6.58
C ASN A 90 -6.29 19.81 5.93
N TYR A 91 -4.98 19.55 5.92
CA TYR A 91 -4.00 20.42 5.26
C TYR A 91 -4.27 20.58 3.78
N PHE A 92 -4.45 19.47 3.05
CA PHE A 92 -4.70 19.53 1.62
C PHE A 92 -6.08 20.11 1.32
N SER A 93 -7.09 19.84 2.16
CA SER A 93 -8.43 20.43 1.99
C SER A 93 -8.37 21.95 2.14
N ARG A 94 -7.69 22.48 3.16
CA ARG A 94 -7.48 23.93 3.35
C ARG A 94 -6.69 24.56 2.21
N LYS A 95 -5.66 23.85 1.70
CA LYS A 95 -4.78 24.37 0.64
C LYS A 95 -5.44 24.39 -0.73
N LEU A 96 -6.22 23.37 -1.08
CA LEU A 96 -6.88 23.27 -2.38
C LEU A 96 -8.28 23.90 -2.39
N GLY A 97 -8.86 24.16 -1.21
CA GLY A 97 -10.18 24.76 -1.00
C GLY A 97 -11.34 23.78 -1.14
N ASP A 98 -12.50 24.18 -0.62
CA ASP A 98 -13.71 23.33 -0.49
C ASP A 98 -14.27 22.82 -1.82
N LYS A 99 -13.96 23.50 -2.92
CA LYS A 99 -14.37 23.07 -4.27
C LYS A 99 -13.56 21.88 -4.79
N ARG A 100 -12.44 21.53 -4.14
CA ARG A 100 -11.47 20.51 -4.61
C ARG A 100 -11.18 19.43 -3.56
N THR A 101 -12.10 19.24 -2.61
CA THR A 101 -11.96 18.26 -1.52
C THR A 101 -11.67 16.83 -2.02
N ILE A 102 -12.29 16.40 -3.13
CA ILE A 102 -12.00 15.07 -3.71
C ILE A 102 -10.52 14.96 -4.12
N ALA A 103 -9.99 15.98 -4.81
CA ALA A 103 -8.59 16.01 -5.21
C ALA A 103 -7.65 16.14 -4.00
N ALA A 104 -8.05 16.89 -2.98
CA ALA A 104 -7.30 17.02 -1.72
C ALA A 104 -7.18 15.68 -0.98
N LEU A 105 -8.28 14.94 -0.83
CA LEU A 105 -8.25 13.61 -0.21
C LEU A 105 -7.47 12.61 -1.06
N THR A 106 -7.60 12.67 -2.39
CA THR A 106 -6.80 11.83 -3.30
C THR A 106 -5.30 12.10 -3.13
N LEU A 107 -4.92 13.37 -3.00
CA LEU A 107 -3.52 13.75 -2.76
C LEU A 107 -3.04 13.33 -1.36
N ALA A 108 -3.87 13.49 -0.33
CA ALA A 108 -3.56 12.98 1.01
C ALA A 108 -3.33 11.46 1.00
N ALA A 109 -4.19 10.72 0.29
CA ALA A 109 -4.11 9.27 0.10
C ALA A 109 -2.82 8.85 -0.63
N PHE A 110 -2.35 9.62 -1.61
CA PHE A 110 -1.07 9.37 -2.27
C PHE A 110 0.10 9.37 -1.28
N PHE A 111 0.19 10.40 -0.42
CA PHE A 111 1.27 10.49 0.57
C PHE A 111 1.14 9.46 1.68
N LEU A 112 -0.09 9.23 2.16
CA LEU A 112 -0.34 8.23 3.19
C LEU A 112 -0.07 6.80 2.68
N GLY A 113 -0.37 6.54 1.41
CA GLY A 113 -0.13 5.26 0.76
C GLY A 113 1.33 4.91 0.60
N ILE A 114 2.29 5.83 0.83
CA ILE A 114 3.73 5.51 0.78
C ILE A 114 4.12 4.63 1.98
N PRO A 115 3.89 5.02 3.25
CA PRO A 115 4.21 4.17 4.40
C PRO A 115 3.09 3.22 4.84
N VAL A 116 1.83 3.49 4.50
CA VAL A 116 0.67 2.73 5.02
C VAL A 116 0.15 1.74 3.98
N PHE A 117 -0.13 0.51 4.44
CA PHE A 117 -0.76 -0.53 3.63
C PHE A 117 -2.13 -0.08 3.11
N PHE A 118 -2.49 -0.51 1.89
CA PHE A 118 -3.75 -0.14 1.25
C PHE A 118 -4.97 -0.41 2.16
N ASP A 119 -5.09 -1.63 2.69
CA ASP A 119 -6.25 -2.04 3.48
C ASP A 119 -6.40 -1.17 4.74
N VAL A 120 -5.31 -1.00 5.48
CA VAL A 120 -5.29 -0.22 6.73
C VAL A 120 -5.51 1.26 6.45
N GLY A 121 -4.78 1.84 5.50
CA GLY A 121 -4.91 3.26 5.17
C GLY A 121 -6.30 3.62 4.62
N PHE A 122 -6.93 2.72 3.86
CA PHE A 122 -8.27 2.96 3.33
C PHE A 122 -9.31 2.91 4.45
N ILE A 123 -9.17 2.00 5.42
CA ILE A 123 -10.01 1.97 6.62
C ILE A 123 -9.85 3.25 7.45
N ILE A 124 -8.62 3.78 7.58
CA ILE A 124 -8.37 5.06 8.26
C ILE A 124 -9.02 6.23 7.52
N LEU A 125 -8.97 6.24 6.18
CA LEU A 125 -9.59 7.31 5.38
C LEU A 125 -11.11 7.18 5.25
N ALA A 126 -11.70 6.00 5.43
CA ALA A 126 -13.13 5.76 5.31
C ALA A 126 -13.99 6.74 6.16
N PRO A 127 -13.75 6.94 7.47
CA PRO A 127 -14.52 7.91 8.26
C PRO A 127 -14.35 9.35 7.75
N ILE A 128 -13.16 9.72 7.27
CA ILE A 128 -12.88 11.04 6.68
C ILE A 128 -13.69 11.21 5.39
N ILE A 129 -13.67 10.20 4.51
CA ILE A 129 -14.45 10.14 3.27
C ILE A 129 -15.94 10.32 3.57
N TYR A 130 -16.48 9.57 4.53
CA TYR A 130 -17.90 9.66 4.90
C TYR A 130 -18.25 11.03 5.49
N GLY A 131 -17.39 11.62 6.33
CA GLY A 131 -17.59 12.95 6.90
C GLY A 131 -17.68 14.04 5.83
N PHE A 132 -16.75 14.05 4.86
CA PHE A 132 -16.79 15.00 3.74
C PHE A 132 -17.96 14.74 2.80
N ALA A 133 -18.29 13.48 2.52
CA ALA A 133 -19.45 13.11 1.71
C ALA A 133 -20.77 13.61 2.31
N LYS A 134 -20.91 13.49 3.64
CA LYS A 134 -22.06 14.00 4.41
C LYS A 134 -22.20 15.51 4.29
N VAL A 135 -21.12 16.25 4.50
CA VAL A 135 -21.11 17.73 4.41
C VAL A 135 -21.38 18.20 2.99
N ALA A 136 -20.74 17.57 2.00
CA ALA A 136 -20.93 17.89 0.59
C ALA A 136 -22.25 17.37 0.01
N LYS A 137 -23.02 16.58 0.78
CA LYS A 137 -24.28 15.91 0.36
C LYS A 137 -24.13 15.14 -0.96
N ILE A 138 -23.01 14.46 -1.13
CA ILE A 138 -22.73 13.62 -2.32
C ILE A 138 -22.34 12.21 -1.90
N SER A 139 -22.41 11.27 -2.83
CA SER A 139 -22.02 9.88 -2.58
C SER A 139 -20.55 9.78 -2.14
N PRO A 140 -20.24 8.97 -1.10
CA PRO A 140 -18.88 8.73 -0.62
C PRO A 140 -18.02 8.04 -1.68
N LEU A 141 -18.62 7.33 -2.64
CA LEU A 141 -17.93 6.73 -3.79
C LEU A 141 -17.18 7.77 -4.63
N LYS A 142 -17.65 9.02 -4.66
CA LYS A 142 -16.97 10.12 -5.36
C LYS A 142 -15.62 10.46 -4.75
N PHE A 143 -15.43 10.20 -3.46
CA PHE A 143 -14.15 10.35 -2.75
C PHE A 143 -13.40 9.02 -2.68
N GLY A 144 -14.09 7.94 -2.30
CA GLY A 144 -13.48 6.64 -2.06
C GLY A 144 -12.84 6.02 -3.30
N LEU A 145 -13.47 6.14 -4.46
CA LEU A 145 -12.93 5.53 -5.69
C LEU A 145 -11.58 6.13 -6.14
N PRO A 146 -11.40 7.46 -6.26
CA PRO A 146 -10.09 8.02 -6.59
C PRO A 146 -9.06 7.83 -5.47
N VAL A 147 -9.48 7.88 -4.19
CA VAL A 147 -8.61 7.60 -3.04
C VAL A 147 -8.09 6.16 -3.09
N ALA A 148 -8.98 5.18 -3.29
CA ALA A 148 -8.61 3.78 -3.38
C ALA A 148 -7.67 3.53 -4.57
N GLY A 149 -7.98 4.11 -5.72
CA GLY A 149 -7.16 3.96 -6.92
C GLY A 149 -5.73 4.45 -6.74
N ILE A 150 -5.53 5.65 -6.18
CA ILE A 150 -4.18 6.19 -5.99
C ILE A 150 -3.42 5.48 -4.87
N MET A 151 -4.08 5.16 -3.75
CA MET A 151 -3.43 4.40 -2.68
C MET A 151 -3.01 3.01 -3.16
N LEU A 152 -3.88 2.31 -3.88
CA LEU A 152 -3.55 0.99 -4.43
C LEU A 152 -2.37 1.08 -5.40
N THR A 153 -2.35 2.11 -6.25
CA THR A 153 -1.24 2.35 -7.18
C THR A 153 0.09 2.49 -6.43
N VAL A 154 0.14 3.32 -5.40
CA VAL A 154 1.35 3.50 -4.58
C VAL A 154 1.72 2.20 -3.86
N HIS A 155 0.72 1.50 -3.31
CA HIS A 155 0.89 0.25 -2.57
C HIS A 155 1.57 -0.85 -3.40
N VAL A 156 1.22 -0.98 -4.69
CA VAL A 156 1.78 -2.02 -5.56
C VAL A 156 3.06 -1.59 -6.28
N ALA A 157 3.38 -0.29 -6.33
CA ALA A 157 4.47 0.23 -7.12
C ALA A 157 5.67 0.73 -6.30
N VAL A 158 5.48 1.12 -5.04
CA VAL A 158 6.47 1.89 -4.29
C VAL A 158 6.91 1.14 -3.01
N PRO A 159 8.23 0.96 -2.77
CA PRO A 159 8.78 0.58 -1.47
C PRO A 159 8.30 1.52 -0.34
N PRO A 160 8.06 1.06 0.90
CA PRO A 160 8.54 -0.17 1.55
C PRO A 160 7.61 -1.39 1.40
N HIS A 161 6.62 -1.37 0.50
CA HIS A 161 5.64 -2.45 0.41
C HIS A 161 6.26 -3.82 0.05
N PRO A 162 5.77 -4.92 0.65
CA PRO A 162 6.40 -6.23 0.49
C PRO A 162 6.58 -6.67 -0.97
N GLY A 163 5.60 -6.38 -1.83
CA GLY A 163 5.64 -6.73 -3.26
C GLY A 163 6.81 -6.05 -4.00
N PRO A 164 6.83 -4.70 -4.10
CA PRO A 164 7.94 -3.96 -4.70
C PRO A 164 9.31 -4.30 -4.11
N VAL A 165 9.40 -4.43 -2.78
CA VAL A 165 10.70 -4.67 -2.14
C VAL A 165 11.17 -6.11 -2.36
N ALA A 166 10.28 -7.10 -2.38
CA ALA A 166 10.64 -8.47 -2.75
C ALA A 166 11.11 -8.56 -4.21
N ALA A 167 10.43 -7.88 -5.14
CA ALA A 167 10.84 -7.81 -6.54
C ALA A 167 12.23 -7.17 -6.68
N ALA A 168 12.51 -6.09 -5.95
CA ALA A 168 13.83 -5.46 -5.93
C ALA A 168 14.92 -6.42 -5.41
N GLY A 169 14.62 -7.14 -4.33
CA GLY A 169 15.55 -8.11 -3.74
C GLY A 169 15.87 -9.29 -4.69
N LEU A 170 14.86 -9.80 -5.39
CA LEU A 170 15.01 -10.93 -6.33
C LEU A 170 15.72 -10.53 -7.63
N LEU A 171 15.47 -9.33 -8.14
CA LEU A 171 16.08 -8.83 -9.38
C LEU A 171 17.41 -8.10 -9.14
N HIS A 172 17.87 -8.03 -7.88
CA HIS A 172 19.01 -7.22 -7.46
C HIS A 172 18.90 -5.75 -7.92
N ALA A 173 17.69 -5.23 -7.98
CA ALA A 173 17.42 -3.86 -8.41
C ALA A 173 17.65 -2.86 -7.26
N ASP A 174 18.12 -1.66 -7.61
CA ASP A 174 18.29 -0.59 -6.63
C ASP A 174 16.94 -0.07 -6.14
N ILE A 175 16.73 -0.13 -4.82
CA ILE A 175 15.47 0.27 -4.17
C ILE A 175 15.21 1.77 -4.32
N GLY A 176 16.27 2.59 -4.36
CA GLY A 176 16.14 4.04 -4.56
C GLY A 176 15.63 4.37 -5.95
N TRP A 177 16.21 3.77 -6.99
CA TRP A 177 15.72 3.89 -8.36
C TRP A 177 14.30 3.36 -8.51
N LEU A 178 14.00 2.18 -7.93
CA LEU A 178 12.64 1.65 -7.92
C LEU A 178 11.65 2.62 -7.26
N THR A 179 12.05 3.26 -6.15
CA THR A 179 11.21 4.25 -5.45
C THR A 179 10.97 5.48 -6.31
N ILE A 180 12.01 6.05 -6.93
CA ILE A 180 11.90 7.23 -7.78
C ILE A 180 10.99 6.94 -8.99
N ILE A 181 11.22 5.83 -9.68
CA ILE A 181 10.45 5.42 -10.84
C ILE A 181 9.02 5.08 -10.44
N GLY A 182 8.83 4.34 -9.34
CA GLY A 182 7.52 3.98 -8.81
C GLY A 182 6.67 5.20 -8.45
N ILE A 183 7.25 6.20 -7.79
CA ILE A 183 6.60 7.48 -7.50
C ILE A 183 6.29 8.22 -8.80
N ALA A 184 7.25 8.30 -9.71
CA ALA A 184 7.09 8.99 -10.99
C ALA A 184 5.98 8.38 -11.86
N ILE A 185 5.78 7.06 -11.80
CA ILE A 185 4.69 6.35 -12.49
C ILE A 185 3.37 6.48 -11.73
N SER A 186 3.40 6.49 -10.39
CA SER A 186 2.19 6.58 -9.58
C SER A 186 1.46 7.92 -9.76
N ILE A 187 2.18 9.00 -10.04
CA ILE A 187 1.58 10.32 -10.32
C ILE A 187 0.67 10.30 -11.56
N PRO A 188 1.15 9.98 -12.78
CA PRO A 188 0.32 9.95 -13.98
C PRO A 188 -0.78 8.89 -13.89
N VAL A 189 -0.48 7.71 -13.32
CA VAL A 189 -1.51 6.67 -13.11
C VAL A 189 -2.59 7.15 -12.15
N GLY A 190 -2.22 7.87 -11.09
CA GLY A 190 -3.14 8.49 -10.15
C GLY A 190 -4.04 9.55 -10.78
N ILE A 191 -3.46 10.39 -11.66
CA ILE A 191 -4.23 11.39 -12.41
C ILE A 191 -5.24 10.70 -13.33
N VAL A 192 -4.81 9.69 -14.09
CA VAL A 192 -5.70 8.89 -14.95
C VAL A 192 -6.78 8.21 -14.12
N GLY A 193 -6.42 7.61 -12.99
CA GLY A 193 -7.34 6.98 -12.04
C GLY A 193 -8.36 7.96 -11.47
N TYR A 194 -7.96 9.19 -11.15
CA TYR A 194 -8.85 10.25 -10.69
C TYR A 194 -9.90 10.61 -11.75
N PHE A 195 -9.48 10.77 -13.01
CA PHE A 195 -10.40 11.06 -14.12
C PHE A 195 -11.30 9.87 -14.46
N ALA A 196 -10.76 8.65 -14.45
CA ALA A 196 -11.53 7.43 -14.63
C ALA A 196 -12.61 7.29 -13.54
N ALA A 197 -12.25 7.54 -12.28
CA ALA A 197 -13.19 7.54 -11.17
C ALA A 197 -14.28 8.60 -11.35
N LYS A 198 -13.94 9.79 -11.88
CA LYS A 198 -14.92 10.83 -12.21
C LYS A 198 -15.91 10.39 -13.31
N ILE A 199 -15.47 9.59 -14.28
CA ILE A 199 -16.32 9.04 -15.35
C ILE A 199 -17.26 7.97 -14.77
N ILE A 200 -16.73 7.04 -13.98
CA ILE A 200 -17.51 5.94 -13.37
C ILE A 200 -18.57 6.52 -12.42
N ASN A 201 -18.21 7.55 -11.65
CA ASN A 201 -19.13 8.22 -10.71
C ASN A 201 -20.20 9.10 -11.37
N LYS A 202 -20.34 9.10 -12.71
CA LYS A 202 -21.49 9.70 -13.39
C LYS A 202 -22.78 8.89 -13.19
N HIS A 203 -22.66 7.59 -12.92
CA HIS A 203 -23.83 6.78 -12.59
C HIS A 203 -24.15 6.91 -11.09
N GLN A 204 -25.44 7.10 -10.79
CA GLN A 204 -25.91 7.08 -9.41
C GLN A 204 -26.03 5.64 -8.95
N TYR A 205 -25.23 5.27 -7.96
CA TYR A 205 -25.31 3.98 -7.30
C TYR A 205 -26.27 4.11 -6.11
N ALA A 206 -27.25 3.22 -6.04
CA ALA A 206 -28.08 3.08 -4.85
C ALA A 206 -27.18 2.69 -3.68
N MET A 207 -27.20 3.48 -2.61
CA MET A 207 -26.43 3.20 -1.40
C MET A 207 -27.18 2.17 -0.57
N SER A 208 -26.48 1.17 -0.03
CA SER A 208 -27.07 0.26 0.95
C SER A 208 -27.41 1.00 2.24
N VAL A 209 -28.33 0.44 3.03
CA VAL A 209 -28.73 1.00 4.32
C VAL A 209 -27.52 1.17 5.24
N GLU A 210 -26.56 0.22 5.22
CA GLU A 210 -25.34 0.29 6.02
C GLU A 210 -24.45 1.48 5.63
N VAL A 211 -24.29 1.75 4.33
CA VAL A 211 -23.48 2.91 3.87
C VAL A 211 -24.12 4.23 4.29
N LEU A 212 -25.47 4.30 4.25
CA LEU A 212 -26.21 5.47 4.72
C LEU A 212 -26.06 5.65 6.23
N GLU A 213 -26.16 4.57 7.01
CA GLU A 213 -25.95 4.58 8.45
C GLU A 213 -24.52 5.00 8.80
N GLN A 214 -23.50 4.43 8.14
CA GLN A 214 -22.11 4.83 8.32
C GLN A 214 -21.88 6.31 8.00
N MET A 215 -22.53 6.84 6.96
CA MET A 215 -22.46 8.26 6.64
C MET A 215 -23.17 9.14 7.69
N GLN A 216 -24.25 8.67 8.30
CA GLN A 216 -24.93 9.38 9.38
C GLN A 216 -24.11 9.38 10.67
N LEU A 217 -23.50 8.24 11.01
CA LEU A 217 -22.61 8.09 12.17
C LEU A 217 -21.27 8.81 11.97
N ALA A 218 -20.86 9.04 10.72
CA ALA A 218 -19.62 9.75 10.43
C ALA A 218 -19.67 11.19 10.96
N PRO A 219 -18.60 11.64 11.63
CA PRO A 219 -18.53 13.00 12.13
C PRO A 219 -18.53 14.03 10.99
N ALA A 220 -19.25 15.14 11.20
CA ALA A 220 -19.14 16.29 10.30
C ALA A 220 -17.71 16.86 10.38
N SER A 221 -17.13 17.14 9.21
CA SER A 221 -15.69 17.22 8.94
C SER A 221 -14.89 18.36 9.61
N GLU A 222 -15.32 18.92 10.73
CA GLU A 222 -14.54 19.90 11.50
C GLU A 222 -14.30 19.51 12.97
N GLU A 223 -15.24 18.83 13.63
CA GLU A 223 -15.12 18.50 15.07
C GLU A 223 -14.83 17.02 15.37
N GLY A 224 -15.09 16.10 14.45
CA GLY A 224 -14.78 14.68 14.71
C GLY A 224 -13.43 14.20 14.16
N ALA A 225 -12.84 14.92 13.21
CA ALA A 225 -11.44 14.70 12.81
C ALA A 225 -10.48 15.08 13.95
N THR A 226 -10.87 16.03 14.80
CA THR A 226 -10.18 16.41 16.04
C THR A 226 -10.47 15.42 17.18
N LYS A 227 -11.73 14.96 17.35
CA LYS A 227 -12.09 14.01 18.43
C LYS A 227 -11.61 12.57 18.23
N LEU A 228 -11.43 12.08 17.00
CA LEU A 228 -10.75 10.79 16.75
C LEU A 228 -9.28 10.81 17.23
N SER A 229 -8.70 12.01 17.30
CA SER A 229 -7.32 12.29 17.73
C SER A 229 -7.22 12.72 19.21
N ASP A 230 -8.26 12.52 20.04
CA ASP A 230 -8.25 12.96 21.46
C ASP A 230 -7.27 12.20 22.37
N LYS A 231 -6.34 11.40 21.83
CA LYS A 231 -5.25 10.80 22.61
C LYS A 231 -3.85 11.34 22.33
N ILE A 232 -3.59 12.02 21.21
CA ILE A 232 -2.24 12.55 20.90
C ILE A 232 -2.38 13.77 19.98
N ASN A 233 -1.68 14.87 20.29
CA ASN A 233 -1.58 16.02 19.38
C ASN A 233 -1.03 15.56 18.02
N PRO A 234 -1.75 15.76 16.91
CA PRO A 234 -1.32 15.22 15.64
C PRO A 234 -0.03 15.89 15.15
N PRO A 235 0.94 15.12 14.62
CA PRO A 235 2.19 15.67 14.13
C PRO A 235 1.91 16.63 12.97
N GLY A 236 2.67 17.72 12.93
CA GLY A 236 2.59 18.68 11.85
C GLY A 236 2.87 18.00 10.51
N VAL A 237 2.23 18.48 9.44
CA VAL A 237 2.37 17.94 8.07
C VAL A 237 3.84 17.92 7.63
N ALA A 238 4.63 18.92 8.04
CA ALA A 238 6.06 18.96 7.79
C ALA A 238 6.80 17.77 8.44
N LEU A 239 6.36 17.34 9.62
CA LEU A 239 6.92 16.20 10.35
C LEU A 239 6.52 14.88 9.67
N VAL A 240 5.26 14.73 9.26
CA VAL A 240 4.79 13.53 8.53
C VAL A 240 5.49 13.40 7.17
N THR A 241 5.55 14.49 6.40
CA THR A 241 6.21 14.49 5.08
C THR A 241 7.72 14.31 5.20
N SER A 242 8.38 14.93 6.18
CA SER A 242 9.81 14.70 6.42
C SER A 242 10.10 13.29 6.89
N LEU A 243 9.27 12.68 7.74
CA LEU A 243 9.40 11.27 8.12
C LEU A 243 9.29 10.33 6.92
N ILE A 244 8.35 10.59 6.00
CA ILE A 244 8.21 9.83 4.74
C ILE A 244 9.48 9.97 3.89
N VAL A 245 10.01 11.18 3.75
CA VAL A 245 11.26 11.46 3.00
C VAL A 245 12.51 10.89 3.69
N ILE A 246 12.54 10.89 5.02
CA ILE A 246 13.65 10.33 5.80
C ILE A 246 13.64 8.82 5.68
N LEU A 247 12.49 8.15 5.73
CA LEU A 247 12.39 6.70 5.54
C LEU A 247 12.90 6.30 4.14
N SER A 248 12.49 7.04 3.10
CA SER A 248 12.97 6.79 1.74
C SER A 248 14.49 7.02 1.63
N ARG A 249 15.05 8.01 2.34
CA ARG A 249 16.51 8.22 2.42
C ARG A 249 17.27 7.22 3.31
N LEU A 250 16.68 6.72 4.40
CA LEU A 250 17.32 5.72 5.27
C LEU A 250 17.50 4.40 4.51
N SER A 251 16.55 4.06 3.63
CA SER A 251 16.68 2.91 2.71
C SER A 251 17.95 3.01 1.85
N TRP A 252 18.35 4.24 1.51
CA TRP A 252 19.53 4.54 0.72
C TRP A 252 20.83 4.39 1.53
N ARG A 253 20.84 4.85 2.79
CA ARG A 253 22.05 4.88 3.63
C ARG A 253 22.43 3.53 4.25
N VAL A 254 21.45 2.65 4.49
CA VAL A 254 21.70 1.31 5.06
C VAL A 254 22.35 0.36 4.04
N ARG A 255 22.23 0.63 2.73
CA ARG A 255 22.82 -0.19 1.66
C ARG A 255 24.17 0.32 1.14
N PHE A 256 24.46 1.61 1.32
CA PHE A 256 25.77 2.20 1.04
C PHE A 256 26.42 2.68 2.35
N PRO A 257 27.10 1.80 3.12
CA PRO A 257 28.05 2.28 4.10
C PRO A 257 29.07 3.12 3.32
N GLN A 258 29.18 4.39 3.66
CA GLN A 258 30.14 5.27 3.01
C GLN A 258 31.53 4.66 3.16
N HIS A 259 32.24 4.53 2.04
CA HIS A 259 33.70 4.60 2.07
C HIS A 259 34.10 6.01 2.50
#